data_AF-A0A2N2X9K3-F1
#
_entry.id   AF-A0A2N2X9K3-F1
#
_cell.length_a   1.000
_cell.length_b   1.000
_cell.length_c   1.000
_cell.angle_alpha   90.00
_cell.angle_beta   90.00
_cell.angle_gamma   90.00
#
_symmetry.space_group_name_H-M   'P 1'
#
loop_
_entity.id
_entity.type
_entity.pdbx_description
1 polymer ?
#
loop_
_entity_poly.entity_id
_entity_poly.type
_entity_poly.pdbx_seq_one_letter_code
_entity_poly.pdbx_strand_id
1 'polypeptide(L)'
;KSRHNGTYSTQYLHMSKRAVKVGDYVKQGQVIGYIGMTGNTAGPHVCYRFWKNGEQVDPLRQKFPNSEPMKKDKVPAYNKYIEPLKTQLDSIEYPHKNILF
;
A
#
# COMPACT_ATOMS: atom_id res chain seq x y z
N LYS A 1 -7.98 -0.91 9.50
CA LYS A 1 -7.77 0.37 8.78
C LYS A 1 -6.33 0.35 8.29
N SER A 2 -6.08 0.53 7.00
CA SER A 2 -4.74 0.61 6.43
C SER A 2 -4.24 2.05 6.52
N ARG A 3 -3.05 2.27 7.09
CA ARG A 3 -2.43 3.61 7.20
C ARG A 3 -1.43 3.77 6.07
N HIS A 4 -1.58 4.84 5.28
CA HIS A 4 -0.67 5.15 4.19
C HIS A 4 0.45 6.07 4.65
N ASN A 5 0.10 7.13 5.40
CA ASN A 5 1.05 8.08 5.99
C ASN A 5 0.42 8.80 7.19
N GLY A 6 0.97 9.94 7.61
CA GLY A 6 0.43 10.76 8.70
C GLY A 6 -0.94 11.39 8.40
N THR A 7 -1.32 11.51 7.13
CA THR A 7 -2.52 12.21 6.66
C THR A 7 -3.63 11.24 6.24
N TYR A 8 -3.27 10.18 5.51
CA TYR A 8 -4.21 9.33 4.79
C TYR A 8 -4.28 7.91 5.33
N SER A 9 -5.50 7.37 5.32
CA SER A 9 -5.77 5.97 5.65
C SER A 9 -7.02 5.47 4.93
N THR A 10 -7.12 4.17 4.71
CA THR A 10 -8.27 3.54 4.06
C THR A 10 -8.85 2.41 4.89
N GLN A 11 -10.14 2.16 4.72
CA GLN A 11 -10.84 1.04 5.34
C GLN A 11 -11.65 0.31 4.27
N TYR A 12 -11.67 -1.01 4.40
CA TYR A 12 -12.32 -1.92 3.48
C TYR A 12 -13.20 -2.85 4.32
N LEU A 13 -14.51 -2.82 4.10
CA LEU A 13 -15.49 -3.59 4.87
C LEU A 13 -16.17 -4.66 4.01
N HIS A 14 -16.96 -5.51 4.67
CA HIS A 14 -17.71 -6.61 4.08
C HIS A 14 -16.86 -7.73 3.46
N MET A 15 -15.58 -7.82 3.80
CA MET A 15 -14.71 -8.89 3.31
C MET A 15 -15.20 -10.27 3.75
N SER A 16 -15.05 -11.27 2.89
CA SER A 16 -15.19 -12.68 3.24
C SER A 16 -13.96 -13.19 3.98
N LYS A 17 -12.78 -12.78 3.53
CA LYS A 17 -11.49 -13.19 4.10
C LYS A 17 -10.47 -12.05 3.99
N ARG A 18 -9.66 -11.88 5.04
CA ARG A 18 -8.46 -11.01 5.02
C ARG A 18 -7.26 -11.80 4.52
N ALA A 19 -6.47 -11.20 3.64
CA ALA A 19 -5.25 -11.82 3.08
C ALA A 19 -3.97 -11.32 3.77
N VAL A 20 -4.09 -10.35 4.69
CA VAL A 20 -2.99 -9.74 5.44
C VAL A 20 -3.32 -9.66 6.92
N LYS A 21 -2.27 -9.57 7.75
CA LYS A 21 -2.34 -9.43 9.20
C LYS A 21 -2.10 -7.98 9.63
N VAL A 22 -2.49 -7.67 10.87
CA VAL A 22 -2.17 -6.36 11.47
C VAL A 22 -0.66 -6.26 11.65
N GLY A 23 -0.08 -5.16 11.17
CA GLY A 23 1.37 -4.94 11.19
C GLY A 23 2.06 -5.21 9.85
N ASP A 24 1.40 -5.89 8.91
CA ASP A 24 1.96 -6.13 7.58
C ASP A 24 2.12 -4.82 6.79
N TYR A 25 3.29 -4.65 6.18
CA TYR A 25 3.50 -3.62 5.17
C TYR A 25 2.96 -4.12 3.82
N VAL A 26 2.10 -3.31 3.20
CA VAL A 26 1.47 -3.65 1.91
C VAL A 26 1.86 -2.66 0.83
N LYS A 27 2.13 -3.16 -0.37
CA LYS A 27 2.42 -2.33 -1.55
C LYS A 27 1.13 -1.97 -2.27
N GLN A 28 1.15 -0.87 -3.02
CA GLN A 28 0.04 -0.54 -3.93
C GLN A 28 -0.18 -1.69 -4.92
N GLY A 29 -1.44 -2.10 -5.10
CA GLY A 29 -1.82 -3.23 -5.96
C GLY A 29 -1.76 -4.60 -5.28
N GLN A 30 -1.22 -4.70 -4.06
CA GLN A 30 -1.22 -5.96 -3.32
C GLN A 30 -2.64 -6.33 -2.87
N VAL A 31 -2.98 -7.61 -3.01
CA VAL A 31 -4.25 -8.15 -2.51
C VAL A 31 -4.23 -8.19 -0.98
N ILE A 32 -5.18 -7.50 -0.35
CA ILE A 32 -5.30 -7.43 1.12
C ILE A 32 -6.52 -8.18 1.68
N GLY A 33 -7.40 -8.64 0.80
CA GLY A 33 -8.60 -9.38 1.17
C GLY A 33 -9.52 -9.63 -0.02
N TYR A 34 -10.59 -10.36 0.25
CA TYR A 34 -11.53 -10.84 -0.77
C TYR A 34 -12.95 -10.33 -0.48
N ILE A 35 -13.70 -10.07 -1.55
CA ILE A 35 -15.09 -9.59 -1.49
C ILE A 35 -15.94 -10.59 -0.70
N GLY A 36 -16.86 -10.09 0.10
CA GLY A 36 -17.82 -10.91 0.81
C GLY A 36 -19.11 -10.14 1.09
N MET A 37 -19.84 -10.64 2.08
CA MET A 37 -21.14 -10.11 2.49
C MET A 37 -21.25 -10.03 4.02
N THR A 38 -20.14 -9.83 4.72
CA THR A 38 -20.12 -9.80 6.20
C THR A 38 -20.71 -8.50 6.74
N GLY A 39 -21.46 -8.57 7.85
CA GLY A 39 -22.10 -7.41 8.48
C GLY A 39 -23.40 -6.98 7.77
N ASN A 40 -23.81 -5.72 7.94
CA ASN A 40 -25.02 -5.19 7.33
C ASN A 40 -24.75 -4.79 5.86
N THR A 41 -25.27 -5.58 4.91
CA THR A 41 -25.10 -5.36 3.48
C THR A 41 -26.25 -6.01 2.70
N ALA A 42 -26.62 -5.41 1.57
CA ALA A 42 -27.64 -5.95 0.66
C ALA A 42 -27.09 -6.99 -0.34
N GLY A 43 -25.76 -7.06 -0.52
CA GLY A 43 -25.15 -8.01 -1.45
C GLY A 43 -23.62 -7.95 -1.48
N PRO A 44 -22.95 -8.84 -2.24
CA PRO A 44 -21.50 -8.91 -2.29
C PRO A 44 -20.86 -7.66 -2.91
N HIS A 45 -20.14 -6.88 -2.11
CA HIS A 45 -19.44 -5.69 -2.57
C HIS A 45 -18.29 -5.31 -1.61
N VAL A 46 -17.52 -4.29 -1.98
CA VAL A 46 -16.54 -3.66 -1.07
C VAL A 46 -17.08 -2.31 -0.63
N CYS A 47 -17.23 -2.13 0.68
CA CYS A 47 -17.36 -0.78 1.23
C CYS A 47 -15.97 -0.18 1.41
N TYR A 48 -15.61 0.72 0.50
CA TYR A 48 -14.36 1.48 0.55
C TYR A 48 -14.58 2.81 1.26
N ARG A 49 -13.83 3.07 2.34
CA ARG A 49 -13.86 4.34 3.07
C ARG A 49 -12.48 4.97 3.06
N PHE A 50 -12.43 6.22 2.63
CA PHE A 50 -11.21 7.01 2.60
C PHE A 50 -11.19 8.02 3.73
N TRP A 51 -10.05 8.14 4.39
CA TRP A 51 -9.89 8.98 5.57
C TRP A 51 -8.72 9.95 5.38
N LYS A 52 -8.95 11.23 5.68
CA LYS A 52 -7.96 12.30 5.70
C LYS A 52 -8.00 12.96 7.06
N ASN A 53 -6.88 13.02 7.77
CA ASN A 53 -6.77 13.63 9.10
C ASN A 53 -7.82 13.14 10.12
N GLY A 54 -8.18 11.86 10.05
CA GLY A 54 -9.18 11.27 10.95
C GLY A 54 -10.64 11.41 10.51
N GLU A 55 -10.93 12.15 9.43
CA GLU A 55 -12.29 12.32 8.91
C GLU A 55 -12.52 11.53 7.62
N GLN A 56 -13.74 11.01 7.42
CA GLN A 56 -14.12 10.37 6.17
C GLN A 56 -14.37 11.42 5.10
N VAL A 57 -13.73 11.26 3.94
CA VAL A 57 -13.87 12.18 2.82
C VAL A 57 -14.12 11.41 1.53
N ASP A 58 -14.76 12.07 0.55
CA ASP A 58 -14.91 11.51 -0.79
C ASP A 58 -13.53 11.40 -1.45
N PRO A 59 -13.05 10.18 -1.77
CA PRO A 59 -11.74 9.97 -2.39
C PRO A 59 -11.64 10.58 -3.78
N LEU A 60 -12.73 10.66 -4.55
CA LEU A 60 -12.72 11.15 -5.93
C LEU A 60 -12.59 12.68 -5.99
N ARG A 61 -12.85 13.37 -4.87
CA ARG A 61 -12.69 14.82 -4.75
C ARG A 61 -11.33 15.23 -4.21
N GLN A 62 -10.48 14.27 -3.83
CA GLN A 62 -9.15 14.57 -3.31
C GLN A 62 -8.16 14.76 -4.46
N LYS A 63 -7.34 15.80 -4.35
CA LYS A 63 -6.17 15.98 -5.21
C LYS A 63 -4.99 15.23 -4.60
N PHE A 64 -4.61 14.13 -5.22
CA PHE A 64 -3.41 13.41 -4.87
C PHE A 64 -2.22 14.01 -5.61
N PRO A 65 -1.07 14.20 -4.95
CA PRO A 65 0.16 14.49 -5.68
C PRO A 65 0.46 13.25 -6.54
N ASN A 66 0.36 13.38 -7.85
CA ASN A 66 0.95 12.38 -8.73
C ASN A 66 2.46 12.44 -8.52
N SER A 67 3.10 11.29 -8.37
CA SER A 67 4.56 11.24 -8.53
C SER A 67 4.87 11.66 -9.96
N GLU A 68 5.64 12.72 -10.14
CA GLU A 68 6.16 13.06 -11.47
C GLU A 68 7.05 11.90 -11.94
N PRO A 69 6.69 11.20 -13.04
CA PRO A 69 7.52 10.14 -13.55
C PRO A 69 8.84 10.72 -14.04
N MET A 70 9.94 9.98 -13.84
CA MET A 70 11.24 10.37 -14.36
C MET A 70 11.15 10.54 -15.89
N LYS A 71 11.73 11.63 -16.42
CA LYS A 71 11.86 11.81 -17.87
C LYS A 71 12.52 10.58 -18.48
N LYS A 72 11.90 9.99 -19.52
CA LYS A 72 12.34 8.73 -20.13
C LYS A 72 13.83 8.75 -20.52
N ASP A 73 14.32 9.88 -21.00
CA ASP A 73 15.71 10.06 -21.43
C ASP A 73 16.73 9.91 -20.29
N LYS A 74 16.32 10.15 -19.04
CA LYS A 74 17.19 10.00 -17.86
C LYS A 74 17.21 8.58 -17.29
N VAL A 75 16.25 7.74 -17.68
CA VAL A 75 16.09 6.37 -17.14
C VAL A 75 17.35 5.51 -17.39
N PRO A 76 17.96 5.49 -18.60
CA PRO A 76 19.17 4.70 -18.83
C PRO A 76 20.35 5.13 -17.94
N ALA A 77 20.57 6.45 -17.81
CA ALA A 77 21.63 7.01 -16.98
C ALA A 77 21.42 6.72 -15.48
N TYR A 78 20.18 6.87 -15.01
CA TYR A 78 19.80 6.53 -13.64
C TYR A 78 20.02 5.04 -13.34
N ASN A 79 19.59 4.16 -14.24
CA ASN A 79 19.74 2.71 -14.06
C ASN A 79 21.22 2.31 -13.97
N LYS A 80 22.08 2.90 -14.80
CA LYS A 80 23.54 2.67 -14.74
C LYS A 80 24.16 3.19 -13.44
N TYR A 81 23.66 4.32 -12.93
CA TYR A 81 24.15 4.90 -11.67
C TYR A 81 23.72 4.09 -10.44
N ILE A 82 22.47 3.61 -10.41
CA ILE A 82 21.92 2.89 -9.25
C ILE A 82 22.37 1.42 -9.19
N GLU A 83 22.76 0.83 -10.33
CA GLU A 83 23.20 -0.57 -10.41
C GLU A 83 24.28 -0.95 -9.38
N PRO A 84 25.45 -0.29 -9.30
CA PRO A 84 26.48 -0.65 -8.32
C PRO A 84 26.02 -0.41 -6.87
N LEU A 85 25.26 0.66 -6.62
CA LEU A 85 24.72 0.96 -5.29
C LEU A 85 23.72 -0.12 -4.85
N LYS A 86 22.90 -0.59 -5.78
CA LYS A 86 21.95 -1.67 -5.55
C LYS A 86 22.68 -2.97 -5.23
N THR A 87 23.70 -3.34 -6.01
CA THR A 87 24.53 -4.53 -5.72
C THR A 87 25.16 -4.45 -4.34
N GLN A 88 25.68 -3.29 -3.95
CA GLN A 88 26.21 -3.09 -2.60
C GLN A 88 25.13 -3.28 -1.53
N LEU A 89 23.96 -2.66 -1.67
CA LEU A 89 22.87 -2.79 -0.71
C LEU A 89 22.32 -4.22 -0.62
N ASP A 90 22.21 -4.93 -1.75
CA ASP A 90 21.72 -6.31 -1.81
C ASP A 90 22.73 -7.29 -1.19
N SER A 91 24.02 -6.96 -1.17
CA SER A 91 25.07 -7.74 -0.49
C SER A 91 25.14 -7.55 1.02
N ILE A 92 24.39 -6.59 1.58
CA ILE A 92 24.32 -6.40 3.04
C ILE A 92 23.46 -7.53 3.62
N GLU A 93 24.11 -8.47 4.30
CA GLU A 93 23.41 -9.44 5.13
C GLU A 93 22.80 -8.72 6.33
N TYR A 94 21.47 -8.58 6.30
CA TYR A 94 20.74 -8.18 7.49
C TYR A 94 20.75 -9.38 8.45
N PRO A 95 21.24 -9.24 9.69
CA PRO A 95 21.05 -10.29 10.67
C PRO A 95 19.55 -10.49 10.79
N HIS A 96 19.09 -11.66 10.33
CA HIS A 96 17.69 -12.03 10.43
C HIS A 96 17.27 -11.79 11.87
N LYS A 97 16.38 -10.82 12.06
CA LYS A 97 15.62 -10.73 13.31
C LYS A 97 14.82 -12.04 13.33
N ASN A 98 15.27 -13.00 14.14
CA ASN A 98 14.50 -14.16 14.54
C ASN A 98 13.21 -13.66 15.16
N ILE A 99 12.20 -13.40 14.32
CA ILE A 99 10.85 -13.18 14.77
C ILE A 99 10.22 -14.57 14.76
N LEU A 100 10.48 -15.31 15.84
CA LEU A 100 9.64 -16.42 16.26
C LEU A 100 8.27 -15.83 16.60
N PHE A 101 7.30 -15.94 15.69
CA PHE A 101 5.86 -15.96 15.99
C PHE A 101 5.12 -16.80 14.95
#